data_AF-A0A2P2K3B0-F1
#
_entry.id   AF-A0A2P2K3B0-F1
#
_cell.length_a   1.000
_cell.length_b   1.000
_cell.length_c   1.000
_cell.angle_alpha   90.00
_cell.angle_beta   90.00
_cell.angle_gamma   90.00
#
_symmetry.space_group_name_H-M   'P 1'
#
loop_
_entity.id
_entity.type
_entity.pdbx_description
1 polymer ?
#
loop_
_entity_poly.entity_id
_entity_poly.type
_entity_poly.pdbx_seq_one_letter_code
_entity_poly.pdbx_strand_id
1 'polypeptide(L)' 'MINPVASMLGIPPENIFANQLLFGSSGEFLGFDENEPTSRSRGKANAVQQIRKVNHTYNCLLHVSLLKLK' A
#
# COMPACT_ATOMS: atom_id res chain seq x y z
N MET A 1 6.87 -4.33 5.48
CA MET A 1 8.02 -4.57 4.57
C MET A 1 8.44 -3.34 3.77
N ILE A 2 7.53 -2.47 3.31
CA ILE A 2 7.89 -1.31 2.47
C ILE A 2 8.50 -0.11 3.24
N ASN A 3 8.25 -0.04 4.57
CA ASN A 3 8.61 1.11 5.41
C ASN A 3 10.09 1.55 5.34
N PRO A 4 11.10 0.66 5.30
CA PRO A 4 12.50 1.10 5.17
C PRO A 4 12.75 1.90 3.89
N VAL A 5 12.19 1.47 2.75
CA VAL A 5 12.34 2.17 1.47
C VAL A 5 11.60 3.51 1.50
N ALA A 6 10.38 3.53 2.05
CA ALA A 6 9.60 4.76 2.18
C ALA A 6 10.32 5.79 3.07
N SER A 7 10.94 5.35 4.17
CA SER A 7 11.72 6.19 5.06
C SER A 7 12.95 6.78 4.36
N MET A 8 13.68 5.98 3.56
CA MET A 8 14.82 6.49 2.76
C MET A 8 14.40 7.56 1.74
N LEU A 9 13.18 7.46 1.20
CA LEU A 9 12.62 8.42 0.25
C LEU A 9 11.91 9.61 0.92
N GLY A 10 11.87 9.67 2.25
CA GLY A 10 11.18 10.72 3.00
C GLY A 10 9.65 10.69 2.85
N ILE A 11 9.06 9.53 2.54
CA ILE A 11 7.61 9.36 2.38
C ILE A 11 6.97 9.17 3.76
N PRO A 12 6.00 10.02 4.15
CA PRO A 12 5.29 9.88 5.43
C PRO A 12 4.52 8.55 5.53
N PRO A 13 4.49 7.88 6.70
CA PRO A 13 3.78 6.62 6.89
C PRO A 13 2.30 6.64 6.47
N GLU A 14 1.61 7.76 6.70
CA GLU A 14 0.21 7.98 6.32
C GLU A 14 -0.03 7.95 4.80
N ASN A 15 1.02 8.10 3.99
CA ASN A 15 0.96 8.01 2.53
C ASN A 15 1.34 6.61 2.01
N ILE A 16 1.52 5.63 2.89
CA ILE A 16 1.88 4.26 2.54
C ILE A 16 0.64 3.37 2.56
N PHE A 17 0.29 2.83 1.39
CA PHE A 17 -0.74 1.80 1.25
C PHE A 17 -0.06 0.50 0.80
N ALA A 18 0.03 -0.48 1.70
CA ALA A 18 0.76 -1.72 1.44
C ALA A 18 0.24 -2.88 2.29
N ASN A 19 0.50 -4.11 1.84
CA ASN A 19 0.13 -5.29 2.61
C ASN A 19 0.91 -5.32 3.92
N GLN A 20 0.21 -5.56 5.01
CA GLN A 20 0.79 -5.90 6.28
C GLN A 20 0.83 -7.42 6.42
N LEU A 21 2.02 -7.97 6.66
CA LEU A 21 2.19 -9.38 6.99
C LEU A 21 2.02 -9.56 8.50
N LEU A 22 1.32 -10.62 8.89
CA LEU A 22 1.05 -10.95 10.28
C LEU A 22 2.00 -12.09 10.71
N PHE A 23 2.66 -11.88 11.84
CA PHE A 23 3.57 -12.85 12.45
C PHE A 23 3.16 -13.08 13.89
N GLY A 24 3.26 -14.33 14.33
CA GLY A 24 3.04 -14.67 15.74
C GLY A 24 4.26 -14.40 16.60
N SER A 25 4.14 -14.70 17.89
CA SER A 25 5.18 -14.40 18.88
C SER A 25 6.48 -15.20 18.65
N SER A 26 6.41 -16.32 17.94
CA SER A 26 7.58 -17.14 17.58
C SER A 26 8.12 -16.80 16.20
N GLY A 27 7.59 -15.76 15.55
CA GLY A 27 7.96 -15.35 14.20
C GLY A 27 7.34 -16.19 13.09
N GLU A 28 6.40 -17.09 13.42
CA GLU A 28 5.67 -17.87 12.45
C GLU A 28 4.79 -16.96 11.56
N PHE A 29 4.76 -17.27 10.27
CA PHE A 29 3.90 -16.55 9.34
C PHE A 29 2.44 -16.94 9.56
N LEU A 30 1.61 -15.97 9.93
CA LEU A 30 0.18 -16.19 10.20
C LEU A 30 -0.71 -15.77 9.02
N GLY A 31 -0.17 -15.00 8.07
CA GLY A 31 -0.91 -14.50 6.92
C GLY A 31 -0.66 -13.02 6.68
N PHE A 32 -1.68 -12.34 6.18
CA PHE A 32 -1.66 -10.90 5.93
C PHE A 32 -2.96 -10.27 6.44
N ASP A 33 -2.92 -8.97 6.72
CA ASP A 33 -4.14 -8.23 7.06
C ASP A 33 -5.03 -8.11 5.82
N GLU A 34 -6.20 -8.75 5.85
CA GLU A 34 -7.17 -8.72 4.76
C GLU A 34 -7.91 -7.38 4.63
N ASN A 35 -7.84 -6.52 5.66
CA ASN A 35 -8.45 -5.20 5.63
C ASN A 35 -7.60 -4.21 4.84
N GLU A 36 -6.32 -4.51 4.61
CA GLU A 36 -5.46 -3.69 3.79
C GLU A 36 -5.97 -3.67 2.34
N PRO A 37 -6.09 -2.50 1.70
CA PRO A 37 -6.65 -2.39 0.35
C PRO A 37 -5.88 -3.23 -0.66
N THR A 38 -4.56 -3.34 -0.46
CA THR A 38 -3.63 -4.02 -1.35
C THR A 38 -3.61 -5.55 -1.15
N SER A 39 -4.32 -6.08 -0.16
CA SER A 39 -4.36 -7.52 0.16
C SER A 39 -5.07 -8.35 -0.91
N ARG A 40 -5.88 -7.71 -1.76
CA ARG A 40 -6.71 -8.36 -2.79
C ARG A 40 -6.44 -7.82 -4.18
N SER A 41 -6.89 -8.58 -5.18
CA SER A 41 -6.93 -8.13 -6.58
C SER A 41 -7.61 -6.77 -6.70
N ARG A 42 -7.10 -5.92 -7.60
CA ARG A 42 -7.51 -4.52 -7.77
C ARG A 42 -7.21 -3.60 -6.59
N GLY A 43 -6.41 -4.03 -5.62
CA GLY A 43 -6.09 -3.24 -4.43
C GLY A 43 -5.45 -1.88 -4.69
N LYS A 44 -4.69 -1.74 -5.79
CA LYS A 44 -4.16 -0.44 -6.24
C LYS A 44 -5.27 0.57 -6.57
N ALA A 45 -6.35 0.12 -7.22
CA ALA A 45 -7.48 1.00 -7.55
C ALA A 45 -8.20 1.46 -6.28
N ASN A 46 -8.34 0.57 -5.29
CA ASN A 46 -8.93 0.91 -3.99
C ASN A 46 -8.08 1.94 -3.23
N ALA A 47 -6.75 1.79 -3.22
CA ALA A 47 -5.85 2.77 -2.63
C ALA A 47 -5.99 4.15 -3.29
N VAL A 48 -6.03 4.21 -4.63
CA VAL A 48 -6.27 5.46 -5.37
C VAL A 48 -7.62 6.10 -4.99
N GLN A 49 -8.68 5.30 -4.83
CA GLN A 49 -9.98 5.80 -4.39
C GLN A 49 -9.93 6.38 -2.97
N GLN A 50 -9.22 5.74 -2.04
CA GLN A 50 -9.05 6.25 -0.69
C GLN A 50 -8.29 7.58 -0.67
N ILE A 51 -7.21 7.71 -1.45
CA ILE A 51 -6.46 8.97 -1.59
C ILE A 51 -7.38 10.10 -2.07
N ARG A 52 -8.25 9.85 -3.07
CA ARG A 52 -9.22 10.84 -3.56
C ARG A 52 -10.29 11.22 -2.53
N LYS A 53 -10.69 10.27 -1.68
CA LYS A 53 -11.68 10.52 -0.62
C LYS A 53 -11.09 11.35 0.52
N VAL A 54 -9.84 11.10 0.89
CA VAL A 54 -9.17 11.84 1.96
C VAL A 54 -8.77 13.24 1.50
N ASN A 55 -8.36 13.37 0.23
CA ASN A 55 -7.89 14.63 -0.30
C ASN A 55 -8.61 15.02 -1.59
N HIS A 56 -9.69 15.77 -1.40
CA HIS A 56 -10.55 16.27 -2.49
C HIS A 56 -9.89 17.34 -3.36
N THR A 57 -8.71 17.86 -2.98
CA THR A 57 -8.04 18.95 -3.71
C THR A 57 -7.21 18.45 -4.90
N TYR A 58 -6.93 17.15 -4.98
CA TYR A 58 -6.20 16.58 -6.10
C TYR A 58 -7.08 16.50 -7.35
N ASN A 59 -6.82 17.38 -8.31
CA ASN A 59 -7.50 17.37 -9.61
C ASN A 59 -7.01 16.25 -10.54
N CYS A 60 -5.80 15.73 -10.32
CA CYS A 60 -5.20 14.68 -11.14
C CYS A 60 -4.32 13.75 -10.26
N LEU A 61 -4.35 12.45 -10.54
CA LEU A 61 -3.48 11.45 -9.91
C LEU A 61 -2.73 10.69 -11.00
N LEU A 62 -1.40 10.64 -10.87
CA LEU A 62 -0.53 9.87 -11.75
C LEU A 62 -0.15 8.55 -11.08
N HIS A 63 -0.48 7.42 -11.73
CA HIS A 63 -0.06 6.11 -11.28
C HIS A 63 1.12 5.64 -12.14
N VAL A 64 2.29 5.52 -11.53
CA VAL A 64 3.47 4.93 -12.16
C VAL A 64 3.59 3.47 -11.72
N SER A 65 3.65 2.54 -12.67
CA SER A 65 3.88 1.12 -12.38
C SER A 65 4.86 0.53 -13.36
N LEU A 66 5.72 -0.37 -12.86
CA LEU A 66 6.61 -1.14 -13.71
C LEU A 66 5.77 -2.16 -14.50
N LEU A 67 5.94 -2.17 -15.81
CA LEU A 67 5.32 -3.17 -16.67
C LEU A 67 5.89 -4.53 -16.27
N LYS A 68 5.02 -5.47 -15.87
CA LYS A 68 5.42 -6.88 -15.81
C LYS A 68 5.46 -7.39 -17.24
N LEU A 69 6.65 -7.42 -17.84
CA LEU A 69 6.89 -8.23 -19.02
C LEU A 69 6.66 -9.69 -18.60
N LYS A 70 5.69 -10.34 -19.24
CA LYS A 70 5.45 -11.78 -19.08
C LYS A 70 6.51 -12.57 -19.84
#